data_AF-A0AAW7SYE9-F1
#
_entry.id   AF-A0AAW7SYE9-F1
#
_cell.length_a   1.000
_cell.length_b   1.000
_cell.length_c   1.000
_cell.angle_alpha   90.00
_cell.angle_beta   90.00
_cell.angle_gamma   90.00
#
_symmetry.space_group_name_H-M   'P 1'
#
loop_
_entity.id
_entity.type
_entity.pdbx_description
1 polymer ?
#
loop_
_entity_poly.entity_id
_entity_poly.type
_entity_poly.pdbx_seq_one_letter_code
_entity_poly.pdbx_strand_id
1 'polypeptide(L)'
;MLSLFQRKRPPVAAAPSPPPAADLPKGLMRPDSAASLLATPRRQKLLEHIWQRTSLSRKQFATLYRVPLERYAELVQAFPASEAHHHAYPGGMLDHGLEIVAYSLKLRQSHLLPIGASPEDQAAQAEAWTAAVAYAALLHDIGKVAVDLHVELADGSTWHPWHGPLRQPYRFRYRDDREYRLHSAATGLLYRQLLDRDMLDWLSGYPSLWAPLLYVLAGQYEHAGVLGELVVQADRASVAQELGGDPARALAAPKHSLQRKLVNGLRYLLKEELKLNQPEASDGWLTQDALWLVSKTVSDKLRAHLLSQGVDGIPANNTAVFNVLQDHGMLQPTLDGKAIWRATVTSSTGWSHSFTLLRLAPALIWEPGERPAPFAGTVAIDMTPADKEADASVQSPALATTHPAEEQHPAPWTDAGAAAAPVHPSAAQAVPDVMEDMLAMVGMGELPAVQQDAEAVSVEAPAAGPETPAPSLAPSSAPAPTAAQPSGEHFMAWLQQGVASRRLIINDAKALVHTVGNTAYLVSPGVFQRYAQEHPQVGTLAKQESQQDWQWVQKRFERLQHHRKHPNGLNIWTCEVTGPRKSRRLHGYLLDDARLLFAEMPPNNPYLSLVQ
;
A
#
# COMPACT_ATOMS: atom_id res chain seq x y z
N MET A 1 38.86 25.95 -16.52
CA MET A 1 37.85 26.09 -17.59
C MET A 1 36.47 25.98 -16.97
N LEU A 2 35.82 27.10 -16.64
CA LEU A 2 34.35 27.30 -16.54
C LEU A 2 34.07 28.72 -15.99
N SER A 3 34.75 29.72 -16.54
CA SER A 3 34.54 31.15 -16.24
C SER A 3 33.92 31.92 -17.42
N LEU A 4 33.16 31.25 -18.29
CA LEU A 4 32.71 31.82 -19.58
C LEU A 4 31.22 32.18 -19.68
N PHE A 5 30.43 32.14 -18.61
CA PHE A 5 29.02 32.57 -18.67
C PHE A 5 28.56 33.38 -17.45
N GLN A 6 29.23 34.49 -17.15
CA GLN A 6 28.72 35.48 -16.19
C GLN A 6 27.90 36.56 -16.92
N ARG A 7 26.56 36.46 -16.85
CA ARG A 7 25.69 37.64 -17.01
C ARG A 7 25.82 38.48 -15.72
N LYS A 8 26.07 39.78 -15.89
CA LYS A 8 26.23 40.75 -14.78
C LYS A 8 25.02 40.70 -13.84
N ARG A 9 25.29 40.50 -12.54
CA ARG A 9 24.30 40.56 -11.45
C ARG A 9 24.12 42.03 -11.03
N PRO A 10 22.90 42.61 -11.04
CA PRO A 10 22.68 43.93 -10.46
C PRO A 10 22.77 43.87 -8.92
N PRO A 11 23.05 45.00 -8.25
CA PRO A 11 23.29 45.03 -6.81
C PRO A 11 22.02 44.67 -6.02
N VAL A 12 22.22 43.92 -4.94
CA VAL A 12 21.17 43.53 -3.98
C VAL A 12 20.72 44.77 -3.21
N ALA A 13 19.50 45.24 -3.47
CA ALA A 13 18.84 46.24 -2.65
C ALA A 13 18.28 45.58 -1.36
N ALA A 14 18.31 46.32 -0.26
CA ALA A 14 17.76 45.89 1.03
C ALA A 14 16.27 45.54 0.92
N ALA A 15 15.85 44.52 1.68
CA ALA A 15 14.50 43.98 1.66
C ALA A 15 13.45 45.04 2.05
N PRO A 16 12.42 45.31 1.21
CA PRO A 16 11.30 46.14 1.61
C PRO A 16 10.32 45.35 2.51
N SER A 17 9.69 46.05 3.44
CA SER A 17 8.62 45.55 4.31
C SER A 17 7.43 45.04 3.49
N PRO A 18 6.65 44.04 3.99
CA PRO A 18 5.60 43.40 3.20
C PRO A 18 4.46 44.40 2.90
N PRO A 19 4.01 44.52 1.64
CA PRO A 19 2.85 45.35 1.30
C PRO A 19 1.54 44.66 1.72
N PRO A 20 0.43 45.42 1.85
CA PRO A 20 -0.89 44.86 2.17
C PRO A 20 -1.37 43.92 1.05
N ALA A 21 -2.38 43.10 1.37
CA ALA A 21 -2.96 42.08 0.50
C ALA A 21 -3.46 42.64 -0.85
N ALA A 22 -2.55 42.76 -1.83
CA ALA A 22 -2.89 42.83 -3.24
C ALA A 22 -3.12 41.40 -3.77
N ASP A 23 -4.13 41.26 -4.62
CA ASP A 23 -4.51 40.01 -5.28
C ASP A 23 -3.28 39.42 -5.99
N LEU A 24 -2.87 38.23 -5.53
CA LEU A 24 -1.81 37.48 -6.18
C LEU A 24 -2.26 37.10 -7.60
N PRO A 25 -1.36 37.13 -8.60
CA PRO A 25 -1.63 36.51 -9.89
C PRO A 25 -2.14 35.07 -9.70
N LYS A 26 -3.11 34.66 -10.52
CA LYS A 26 -3.76 33.33 -10.40
C LYS A 26 -2.71 32.21 -10.29
N GLY A 27 -2.79 31.43 -9.20
CA GLY A 27 -1.97 30.24 -8.97
C GLY A 27 -0.69 30.45 -8.16
N LEU A 28 -0.35 31.67 -7.74
CA LEU A 28 0.77 31.92 -6.81
C LEU A 28 0.34 31.77 -5.35
N MET A 29 1.16 31.08 -4.56
CA MET A 29 1.05 30.89 -3.11
C MET A 29 2.05 31.80 -2.39
N ARG A 30 1.71 32.29 -1.20
CA ARG A 30 2.67 33.03 -0.34
C ARG A 30 3.42 32.03 0.55
N PRO A 31 4.73 32.23 0.79
CA PRO A 31 5.43 31.48 1.82
C PRO A 31 4.87 31.82 3.20
N ASP A 32 4.69 30.79 4.01
CA ASP A 32 4.28 30.90 5.40
C ASP A 32 5.48 30.71 6.34
N SER A 33 5.38 31.31 7.51
CA SER A 33 6.36 31.10 8.59
C SER A 33 6.21 29.70 9.21
N ALA A 34 7.29 29.18 9.80
CA ALA A 34 7.22 27.92 10.55
C ALA A 34 6.10 27.91 11.60
N ALA A 35 5.91 29.04 12.31
CA ALA A 35 4.88 29.18 13.33
C ALA A 35 3.48 29.00 12.75
N SER A 36 3.18 29.61 11.60
CA SER A 36 1.89 29.46 10.89
C SER A 36 1.70 28.03 10.40
N LEU A 37 2.73 27.49 9.73
CA LEU A 37 2.70 26.14 9.16
C LEU A 37 2.48 25.08 10.23
N LEU A 38 3.10 25.22 11.40
CA LEU A 38 2.98 24.25 12.49
C LEU A 38 1.75 24.47 13.38
N ALA A 39 1.00 25.57 13.23
CA ALA A 39 -0.07 25.95 14.16
C ALA A 39 -1.34 25.06 14.09
N THR A 40 -1.49 24.21 13.08
CA THR A 40 -2.70 23.39 12.97
C THR A 40 -2.84 22.44 14.16
N PRO A 41 -4.07 22.15 14.65
CA PRO A 41 -4.25 21.26 15.80
C PRO A 41 -3.59 19.89 15.64
N ARG A 42 -3.65 19.31 14.42
CA ARG A 42 -2.98 18.05 14.06
C ARG A 42 -1.47 18.15 14.25
N ARG A 43 -0.83 19.19 13.69
CA ARG A 43 0.63 19.38 13.75
C ARG A 43 1.11 19.67 15.16
N GLN A 44 0.37 20.46 15.94
CA GLN A 44 0.66 20.69 17.36
C GLN A 44 0.59 19.39 18.17
N LYS A 45 -0.39 18.53 17.91
CA LYS A 45 -0.49 17.22 18.56
C LYS A 45 0.68 16.29 18.18
N LEU A 46 1.10 16.28 16.91
CA LEU A 46 2.30 15.54 16.48
C LEU A 46 3.56 16.07 17.17
N LEU A 47 3.76 17.39 17.24
CA LEU A 47 4.88 18.00 17.95
C LEU A 47 4.90 17.61 19.44
N GLU A 48 3.73 17.56 20.07
CA GLU A 48 3.61 17.14 21.46
C GLU A 48 3.97 15.66 21.64
N HIS A 49 3.54 14.77 20.74
CA HIS A 49 3.96 13.37 20.77
C HIS A 49 5.47 13.19 20.54
N ILE A 50 6.07 13.97 19.63
CA ILE A 50 7.52 13.96 19.43
C ILE A 50 8.21 14.38 20.72
N TRP A 51 7.76 15.47 21.37
CA TRP A 51 8.33 15.92 22.64
C TRP A 51 8.24 14.86 23.74
N GLN A 52 7.04 14.29 23.96
CA GLN A 52 6.80 13.26 24.99
C GLN A 52 7.69 12.03 24.80
N ARG A 53 8.02 11.67 23.55
CA ARG A 53 8.85 10.49 23.23
C ARG A 53 10.36 10.74 23.33
N THR A 54 10.79 12.00 23.37
CA THR A 54 12.20 12.37 23.58
C THR A 54 12.59 12.50 25.05
N SER A 55 11.62 12.64 25.97
CA SER A 55 11.88 12.82 27.42
C SER A 55 12.77 14.02 27.79
N LEU A 56 12.91 15.01 26.90
CA LEU A 56 13.74 16.20 27.09
C LEU A 56 12.99 17.36 27.76
N SER A 57 13.73 18.25 28.42
CA SER A 57 13.17 19.56 28.82
C SER A 57 12.70 20.35 27.60
N ARG A 58 11.72 21.24 27.76
CA ARG A 58 11.22 22.10 26.66
C ARG A 58 12.35 22.92 25.99
N LYS A 59 13.37 23.34 26.75
CA LYS A 59 14.52 24.09 26.22
C LYS A 59 15.42 23.21 25.34
N GLN A 60 15.73 22.00 25.77
CA GLN A 60 16.51 21.05 24.98
C GLN A 60 15.73 20.60 23.74
N PHE A 61 14.44 20.29 23.91
CA PHE A 61 13.56 19.96 22.79
C PHE A 61 13.50 21.08 21.75
N ALA A 62 13.39 22.34 22.20
CA ALA A 62 13.38 23.49 21.31
C ALA A 62 14.64 23.53 20.43
N THR A 63 15.80 23.28 21.04
CA THR A 63 17.08 23.33 20.34
C THR A 63 17.28 22.13 19.41
N LEU A 64 17.07 20.92 19.91
CA LEU A 64 17.41 19.68 19.20
C LEU A 64 16.34 19.23 18.20
N TYR A 65 15.07 19.53 18.42
CA TYR A 65 13.98 18.98 17.60
C TYR A 65 13.14 20.08 16.96
N ARG A 66 12.70 21.07 17.74
CA ARG A 66 11.80 22.10 17.22
C ARG A 66 12.45 22.93 16.12
N VAL A 67 13.70 23.39 16.31
CA VAL A 67 14.41 24.18 15.30
C VAL A 67 14.57 23.41 13.96
N PRO A 68 15.03 22.15 13.93
CA PRO A 68 15.05 21.37 12.69
C PRO A 68 13.66 21.18 12.05
N LEU A 69 12.62 20.97 12.85
CA LEU A 69 11.24 20.84 12.37
C LEU A 69 10.69 22.14 11.78
N GLU A 70 11.03 23.28 12.39
CA GLU A 70 10.69 24.61 11.88
C GLU A 70 11.42 24.90 10.56
N ARG A 71 12.72 24.59 10.47
CA ARG A 71 13.50 24.68 9.22
C ARG A 71 12.92 23.77 8.13
N TYR A 72 12.53 22.55 8.47
CA TYR A 72 11.86 21.63 7.54
C TYR A 72 10.54 22.23 7.03
N ALA A 73 9.68 22.70 7.94
CA ALA A 73 8.40 23.32 7.57
C ALA A 73 8.59 24.50 6.61
N GLU A 74 9.55 25.38 6.89
CA GLU A 74 9.83 26.53 6.01
C GLU A 74 10.41 26.15 4.66
N LEU A 75 11.08 25.00 4.56
CA LEU A 75 11.61 24.49 3.30
C LEU A 75 10.55 23.80 2.45
N VAL A 76 9.66 23.01 3.07
CA VAL A 76 8.65 22.21 2.35
C VAL A 76 7.32 22.95 2.14
N GLN A 77 7.02 23.98 2.92
CA GLN A 77 5.86 24.85 2.75
C GLN A 77 4.54 24.06 2.51
N ALA A 78 3.80 24.41 1.45
CA ALA A 78 2.57 23.75 1.05
C ALA A 78 2.81 22.61 0.03
N PHE A 79 4.02 22.10 -0.12
CA PHE A 79 4.28 21.03 -1.08
C PHE A 79 3.56 19.72 -0.67
N PRO A 80 2.95 19.01 -1.64
CA PRO A 80 2.45 17.66 -1.43
C PRO A 80 3.60 16.66 -1.30
N ALA A 81 3.40 15.56 -0.57
CA ALA A 81 4.42 14.50 -0.47
C ALA A 81 4.39 13.54 -1.68
N SER A 82 3.26 13.48 -2.38
CA SER A 82 3.05 12.65 -3.57
C SER A 82 2.06 13.30 -4.55
N GLU A 83 2.04 12.86 -5.81
CA GLU A 83 1.20 13.49 -6.85
C GLU A 83 -0.25 13.01 -6.84
N ALA A 84 -0.47 11.72 -6.54
CA ALA A 84 -1.79 11.09 -6.62
C ALA A 84 -2.05 10.06 -5.50
N HIS A 85 -1.21 10.04 -4.46
CA HIS A 85 -1.26 9.05 -3.38
C HIS A 85 -1.46 9.72 -1.99
N HIS A 86 -1.02 9.04 -0.93
CA HIS A 86 -0.96 9.54 0.44
C HIS A 86 -0.26 10.89 0.52
N HIS A 87 -0.83 11.80 1.30
CA HIS A 87 -0.36 13.17 1.39
C HIS A 87 -0.29 13.95 0.04
N ALA A 88 -1.10 13.60 -0.96
CA ALA A 88 -1.26 14.36 -2.22
C ALA A 88 -2.17 15.58 -2.07
N TYR A 89 -1.93 16.39 -1.04
CA TYR A 89 -2.63 17.64 -0.76
C TYR A 89 -1.65 18.75 -0.37
N PRO A 90 -2.04 20.03 -0.44
CA PRO A 90 -1.20 21.14 0.00
C PRO A 90 -0.74 20.97 1.46
N GLY A 91 0.58 20.98 1.67
CA GLY A 91 1.21 20.78 2.97
C GLY A 91 1.36 19.31 3.39
N GLY A 92 1.03 18.37 2.50
CA GLY A 92 1.15 16.94 2.77
C GLY A 92 2.58 16.49 3.09
N MET A 93 3.61 17.12 2.49
CA MET A 93 5.01 16.80 2.80
C MET A 93 5.40 17.14 4.24
N LEU A 94 4.84 18.24 4.79
CA LEU A 94 5.04 18.60 6.18
C LEU A 94 4.36 17.60 7.12
N ASP A 95 3.11 17.23 6.83
CA ASP A 95 2.36 16.26 7.63
C ASP A 95 3.08 14.90 7.64
N HIS A 96 3.45 14.41 6.46
CA HIS A 96 4.19 13.16 6.29
C HIS A 96 5.51 13.14 7.09
N GLY A 97 6.31 14.21 6.99
CA GLY A 97 7.56 14.31 7.72
C GLY A 97 7.36 14.27 9.24
N LEU A 98 6.38 15.03 9.77
CA LEU A 98 6.07 15.04 11.21
C LEU A 98 5.57 13.68 11.71
N GLU A 99 4.77 12.98 10.90
CA GLU A 99 4.25 11.67 11.23
C GLU A 99 5.36 10.61 11.31
N ILE A 100 6.24 10.55 10.31
CA ILE A 100 7.34 9.58 10.30
C ILE A 100 8.30 9.84 11.46
N VAL A 101 8.58 11.10 11.81
CA VAL A 101 9.34 11.42 13.04
C VAL A 101 8.62 10.90 14.28
N ALA A 102 7.31 11.14 14.40
CA ALA A 102 6.56 10.64 15.54
C ALA A 102 6.58 9.09 15.62
N TYR A 103 6.32 8.38 14.52
CA TYR A 103 6.33 6.91 14.49
C TYR A 103 7.71 6.33 14.75
N SER A 104 8.75 6.87 14.12
CA SER A 104 10.12 6.37 14.32
C SER A 104 10.55 6.50 15.78
N LEU A 105 10.19 7.60 16.45
CA LEU A 105 10.40 7.77 17.89
C LEU A 105 9.57 6.79 18.73
N LYS A 106 8.34 6.45 18.32
CA LYS A 106 7.54 5.42 19.00
C LYS A 106 8.20 4.04 18.89
N LEU A 107 8.67 3.67 17.70
CA LEU A 107 9.38 2.41 17.48
C LEU A 107 10.72 2.36 18.22
N ARG A 108 11.41 3.50 18.29
CA ARG A 108 12.67 3.64 19.04
C ARG A 108 12.52 3.28 20.52
N GLN A 109 11.37 3.58 21.15
CA GLN A 109 11.13 3.29 22.57
C GLN A 109 11.18 1.79 22.91
N SER A 110 10.92 0.89 21.94
CA SER A 110 11.02 -0.56 22.15
C SER A 110 12.43 -1.12 21.93
N HIS A 111 13.43 -0.27 21.66
CA HIS A 111 14.79 -0.68 21.34
C HIS A 111 15.80 -0.09 22.33
N LEU A 112 16.67 -0.94 22.86
CA LEU A 112 17.89 -0.51 23.53
C LEU A 112 19.00 -0.37 22.47
N LEU A 113 19.44 0.87 22.20
CA LEU A 113 20.48 1.13 21.19
C LEU A 113 21.66 1.85 21.83
N PRO A 114 22.91 1.59 21.38
CA PRO A 114 23.27 0.66 20.28
C PRO A 114 23.03 -0.83 20.61
N ILE A 115 22.63 -1.62 19.61
CA ILE A 115 22.43 -3.07 19.79
C ILE A 115 23.78 -3.72 20.13
N GLY A 116 23.80 -4.53 21.19
CA GLY A 116 25.00 -5.26 21.62
C GLY A 116 26.01 -4.45 22.44
N ALA A 117 25.75 -3.15 22.67
CA ALA A 117 26.54 -2.35 23.59
C ALA A 117 26.16 -2.64 25.07
N SER A 118 27.05 -2.28 26.00
CA SER A 118 26.77 -2.41 27.43
C SER A 118 25.61 -1.47 27.85
N PRO A 119 24.87 -1.76 28.93
CA PRO A 119 23.81 -0.86 29.41
C PRO A 119 24.30 0.56 29.72
N GLU A 120 25.54 0.70 30.20
CA GLU A 120 26.18 2.00 30.46
C GLU A 120 26.42 2.77 29.15
N ASP A 121 26.97 2.11 28.13
CA ASP A 121 27.18 2.70 26.80
C ASP A 121 25.85 3.05 26.11
N GLN A 122 24.83 2.20 26.27
CA GLN A 122 23.49 2.45 25.76
C GLN A 122 22.87 3.68 26.41
N ALA A 123 22.99 3.83 27.73
CA ALA A 123 22.51 5.01 28.45
C ALA A 123 23.30 6.27 28.03
N ALA A 124 24.62 6.17 27.93
CA ALA A 124 25.49 7.30 27.57
C ALA A 124 25.21 7.86 26.17
N GLN A 125 24.76 7.02 25.23
CA GLN A 125 24.51 7.41 23.83
C GLN A 125 23.02 7.50 23.49
N ALA A 126 22.12 7.24 24.45
CA ALA A 126 20.67 7.12 24.20
C ALA A 126 20.09 8.32 23.44
N GLU A 127 20.46 9.54 23.88
CA GLU A 127 20.00 10.80 23.28
C GLU A 127 20.48 10.98 21.85
N ALA A 128 21.76 10.68 21.57
CA ALA A 128 22.31 10.77 20.22
C ALA A 128 21.58 9.85 19.25
N TRP A 129 21.33 8.60 19.66
CA TRP A 129 20.56 7.64 18.86
C TRP A 129 19.11 8.09 18.64
N THR A 130 18.45 8.62 19.66
CA THR A 130 17.07 9.12 19.55
C THR A 130 16.98 10.33 18.61
N ALA A 131 17.92 11.27 18.69
CA ALA A 131 18.02 12.40 17.78
C ALA A 131 18.28 11.96 16.34
N ALA A 132 19.24 11.05 16.13
CA ALA A 132 19.56 10.54 14.80
C ALA A 132 18.40 9.79 14.15
N VAL A 133 17.61 9.01 14.90
CA VAL A 133 16.39 8.37 14.38
C VAL A 133 15.39 9.44 13.90
N ALA A 134 15.17 10.50 14.70
CA ALA A 134 14.28 11.58 14.30
C ALA A 134 14.79 12.35 13.08
N TYR A 135 16.09 12.65 13.01
CA TYR A 135 16.67 13.37 11.87
C TYR A 135 16.66 12.54 10.60
N ALA A 136 16.96 11.25 10.69
CA ALA A 136 16.88 10.34 9.57
C ALA A 136 15.45 10.22 9.05
N ALA A 137 14.47 10.07 9.95
CA ALA A 137 13.05 10.09 9.62
C ALA A 137 12.62 11.41 8.95
N LEU A 138 13.04 12.56 9.48
CA LEU A 138 12.68 13.86 8.93
C LEU A 138 13.26 14.09 7.53
N LEU A 139 14.50 13.62 7.31
CA LEU A 139 15.25 13.85 6.08
C LEU A 139 15.00 12.80 5.00
N HIS A 140 14.44 11.62 5.32
CA HIS A 140 14.44 10.47 4.41
C HIS A 140 13.93 10.76 2.97
N ASP A 141 12.94 11.65 2.85
CA ASP A 141 12.29 12.03 1.58
C ASP A 141 12.43 13.51 1.21
N ILE A 142 13.23 14.30 1.93
CA ILE A 142 13.34 15.74 1.66
C ILE A 142 13.91 16.05 0.27
N GLY A 143 14.70 15.13 -0.30
CA GLY A 143 15.27 15.25 -1.63
C GLY A 143 14.21 15.39 -2.73
N LYS A 144 12.96 14.97 -2.50
CA LYS A 144 11.84 15.13 -3.43
C LYS A 144 11.63 16.60 -3.81
N VAL A 145 11.83 17.53 -2.88
CA VAL A 145 11.72 18.98 -3.13
C VAL A 145 12.75 19.46 -4.15
N ALA A 146 13.91 18.81 -4.25
CA ALA A 146 14.98 19.19 -5.16
C ALA A 146 14.80 18.65 -6.58
N VAL A 147 14.23 17.44 -6.72
CA VAL A 147 14.25 16.71 -8.01
C VAL A 147 12.86 16.35 -8.53
N ASP A 148 11.85 16.22 -7.68
CA ASP A 148 10.49 15.86 -8.11
C ASP A 148 9.64 17.09 -8.45
N LEU A 149 9.96 18.23 -7.85
CA LEU A 149 9.26 19.48 -8.03
C LEU A 149 10.03 20.46 -8.93
N HIS A 150 9.26 21.21 -9.73
CA HIS A 150 9.69 22.45 -10.34
C HIS A 150 8.95 23.59 -9.65
N VAL A 151 9.70 24.47 -8.99
CA VAL A 151 9.17 25.61 -8.23
C VAL A 151 9.60 26.89 -8.93
N GLU A 152 8.64 27.73 -9.28
CA GLU A 152 8.84 29.02 -9.92
C GLU A 152 8.46 30.14 -8.95
N LEU A 153 9.35 31.11 -8.78
CA LEU A 153 9.14 32.30 -7.98
C LEU A 153 8.34 33.37 -8.73
N ALA A 154 7.83 34.36 -8.01
CA ALA A 154 7.06 35.47 -8.59
C ALA A 154 7.81 36.26 -9.69
N ASP A 155 9.14 36.26 -9.68
CA ASP A 155 9.98 36.90 -10.70
C ASP A 155 10.25 36.00 -11.92
N GLY A 156 9.65 34.80 -11.97
CA GLY A 156 9.81 33.80 -13.03
C GLY A 156 11.08 32.95 -12.90
N SER A 157 11.92 33.18 -11.89
CA SER A 157 13.11 32.37 -11.66
C SER A 157 12.78 31.04 -10.99
N THR A 158 13.63 30.02 -11.22
CA THR A 158 13.49 28.71 -10.58
C THR A 158 14.06 28.74 -9.16
N TRP A 159 13.31 28.20 -8.21
CA TRP A 159 13.78 28.05 -6.85
C TRP A 159 14.62 26.78 -6.64
N HIS A 160 15.81 27.06 -6.12
CA HIS A 160 16.78 26.21 -5.47
C HIS A 160 16.51 25.77 -4.01
N PRO A 161 16.14 24.54 -3.59
CA PRO A 161 16.02 24.27 -2.15
C PRO A 161 17.35 24.41 -1.39
N TRP A 162 18.49 24.23 -2.05
CA TRP A 162 19.81 24.52 -1.45
C TRP A 162 20.13 26.02 -1.33
N HIS A 163 19.29 26.92 -1.86
CA HIS A 163 19.36 28.36 -1.60
C HIS A 163 18.62 28.77 -0.32
N GLY A 164 17.99 27.81 0.38
CA GLY A 164 17.22 28.05 1.60
C GLY A 164 15.72 28.26 1.34
N PRO A 165 14.95 28.65 2.38
CA PRO A 165 13.50 28.68 2.33
C PRO A 165 12.95 29.70 1.32
N LEU A 166 11.72 29.48 0.87
CA LEU A 166 11.00 30.38 -0.04
C LEU A 166 10.76 31.73 0.64
N ARG A 167 11.15 32.82 -0.03
CA ARG A 167 10.98 34.21 0.47
C ARG A 167 10.05 35.07 -0.38
N GLN A 168 9.59 34.54 -1.50
CA GLN A 168 8.70 35.23 -2.45
C GLN A 168 7.52 34.33 -2.77
N PRO A 169 6.39 34.90 -3.24
CA PRO A 169 5.30 34.10 -3.76
C PRO A 169 5.80 33.10 -4.83
N TYR A 170 5.23 31.91 -4.83
CA TYR A 170 5.71 30.80 -5.64
C TYR A 170 4.55 29.99 -6.20
N ARG A 171 4.81 29.26 -7.27
CA ARG A 171 3.98 28.18 -7.76
C ARG A 171 4.84 26.96 -8.01
N PHE A 172 4.24 25.78 -8.02
CA PHE A 172 4.98 24.56 -8.28
C PHE A 172 4.17 23.63 -9.17
N ARG A 173 4.91 22.73 -9.81
CA ARG A 173 4.38 21.59 -10.55
C ARG A 173 5.33 20.41 -10.38
N TYR A 174 4.82 19.21 -10.62
CA TYR A 174 5.68 18.05 -10.76
C TYR A 174 6.49 18.11 -12.05
N ARG A 175 7.67 17.49 -12.03
CA ARG A 175 8.47 17.27 -13.25
C ARG A 175 7.99 16.02 -13.98
N ASP A 176 7.96 16.07 -15.29
CA ASP A 176 7.50 14.95 -16.12
C ASP A 176 8.58 13.85 -16.26
N ASP A 177 9.86 14.22 -16.09
CA ASP A 177 11.06 13.40 -16.23
C ASP A 177 11.62 12.89 -14.87
N ARG A 178 10.74 12.61 -13.90
CA ARG A 178 11.15 12.18 -12.55
C ARG A 178 11.87 10.84 -12.56
N GLU A 179 13.14 10.85 -12.15
CA GLU A 179 13.84 9.64 -11.76
C GLU A 179 13.56 9.32 -10.29
N TYR A 180 12.68 8.34 -10.05
CA TYR A 180 12.17 8.05 -8.70
C TYR A 180 13.22 7.61 -7.67
N ARG A 181 14.43 7.22 -8.10
CA ARG A 181 15.55 6.91 -7.18
C ARG A 181 16.45 8.10 -6.89
N LEU A 182 16.32 9.19 -7.66
CA LEU A 182 17.22 10.33 -7.57
C LEU A 182 16.97 11.13 -6.30
N HIS A 183 15.74 11.16 -5.76
CA HIS A 183 15.46 11.94 -4.56
C HIS A 183 16.26 11.46 -3.36
N SER A 184 16.47 10.15 -3.19
CA SER A 184 17.26 9.63 -2.07
C SER A 184 18.72 10.09 -2.12
N ALA A 185 19.28 10.22 -3.33
CA ALA A 185 20.61 10.81 -3.52
C ALA A 185 20.60 12.34 -3.37
N ALA A 186 19.53 13.01 -3.81
CA ALA A 186 19.37 14.46 -3.76
C ALA A 186 19.19 15.00 -2.33
N THR A 187 18.80 14.16 -1.38
CA THR A 187 18.75 14.47 0.06
C THR A 187 20.07 15.11 0.55
N GLY A 188 21.20 14.66 -0.01
CA GLY A 188 22.55 15.20 0.21
C GLY A 188 22.70 16.71 0.07
N LEU A 189 21.88 17.32 -0.79
CA LEU A 189 21.91 18.75 -1.04
C LEU A 189 21.32 19.56 0.12
N LEU A 190 20.54 18.93 1.00
CA LEU A 190 19.64 19.61 1.94
C LEU A 190 19.92 19.34 3.42
N TYR A 191 20.78 18.39 3.79
CA TYR A 191 21.03 18.08 5.22
C TYR A 191 21.38 19.32 6.04
N ARG A 192 22.27 20.18 5.51
CA ARG A 192 22.74 21.41 6.18
C ARG A 192 21.73 22.56 6.18
N GLN A 193 20.60 22.42 5.47
CA GLN A 193 19.49 23.37 5.59
C GLN A 193 18.67 23.09 6.86
N LEU A 194 18.72 21.87 7.39
CA LEU A 194 17.96 21.44 8.56
C LEU A 194 18.84 21.26 9.79
N LEU A 195 19.91 20.49 9.65
CA LEU A 195 20.87 20.20 10.71
C LEU A 195 22.01 21.22 10.66
N ASP A 196 22.25 21.92 11.75
CA ASP A 196 23.37 22.86 11.84
C ASP A 196 24.69 22.14 12.15
N ARG A 197 25.77 22.93 12.16
CA ARG A 197 27.12 22.42 12.40
C ARG A 197 27.22 21.72 13.75
N ASP A 198 26.63 22.29 14.79
CA ASP A 198 26.76 21.79 16.15
C ASP A 198 26.05 20.42 16.30
N MET A 199 24.90 20.23 15.66
CA MET A 199 24.22 18.93 15.61
C MET A 199 25.05 17.87 14.88
N LEU A 200 25.66 18.21 13.74
CA LEU A 200 26.49 17.29 12.97
C LEU A 200 27.79 16.96 13.70
N ASP A 201 28.46 17.97 14.27
CA ASP A 201 29.67 17.81 15.07
C ASP A 201 29.37 16.87 16.27
N TRP A 202 28.24 17.08 16.97
CA TRP A 202 27.79 16.22 18.07
C TRP A 202 27.55 14.77 17.64
N LEU A 203 26.78 14.52 16.58
CA LEU A 203 26.46 13.17 16.12
C LEU A 203 27.69 12.43 15.57
N SER A 204 28.63 13.16 14.97
CA SER A 204 29.89 12.57 14.46
C SER A 204 30.78 12.01 15.57
N GLY A 205 30.59 12.45 16.81
CA GLY A 205 31.27 11.92 18.00
C GLY A 205 30.87 10.48 18.36
N TYR A 206 29.86 9.89 17.70
CA TYR A 206 29.38 8.54 17.95
C TYR A 206 29.56 7.65 16.69
N PRO A 207 30.73 6.99 16.49
CA PRO A 207 31.04 6.30 15.24
C PRO A 207 30.05 5.20 14.85
N SER A 208 29.53 4.45 15.84
CA SER A 208 28.52 3.39 15.62
C SER A 208 27.17 3.92 15.15
N LEU A 209 26.90 5.20 15.38
CA LEU A 209 25.68 5.90 14.95
C LEU A 209 25.90 6.65 13.64
N TRP A 210 27.06 7.29 13.50
CA TRP A 210 27.38 8.19 12.39
C TRP A 210 27.30 7.50 11.04
N ALA A 211 27.90 6.32 10.89
CA ALA A 211 27.86 5.58 9.63
C ALA A 211 26.42 5.17 9.23
N PRO A 212 25.62 4.52 10.09
CA PRO A 212 24.21 4.25 9.81
C PRO A 212 23.38 5.48 9.41
N LEU A 213 23.58 6.60 10.09
CA LEU A 213 22.90 7.86 9.76
C LEU A 213 23.22 8.31 8.33
N LEU A 214 24.51 8.33 7.96
CA LEU A 214 24.93 8.70 6.60
C LEU A 214 24.36 7.75 5.54
N TYR A 215 24.30 6.45 5.81
CA TYR A 215 23.71 5.48 4.89
C TYR A 215 22.21 5.71 4.66
N VAL A 216 21.42 5.97 5.72
CA VAL A 216 20.00 6.33 5.54
C VAL A 216 19.86 7.58 4.70
N LEU A 217 20.65 8.60 5.03
CA LEU A 217 20.60 9.88 4.35
C LEU A 217 20.97 9.77 2.86
N ALA A 218 21.84 8.82 2.50
CA ALA A 218 22.19 8.50 1.11
C ALA A 218 21.20 7.55 0.41
N GLY A 219 20.13 7.12 1.08
CA GLY A 219 19.16 6.15 0.56
C GLY A 219 19.60 4.69 0.59
N GLN A 220 20.71 4.36 1.24
CA GLN A 220 21.29 3.01 1.34
C GLN A 220 20.81 2.33 2.62
N TYR A 221 19.49 2.13 2.75
CA TYR A 221 18.85 1.60 3.96
C TYR A 221 19.37 0.21 4.37
N GLU A 222 19.80 -0.60 3.41
CA GLU A 222 20.39 -1.92 3.63
C GLU A 222 21.72 -1.88 4.38
N HIS A 223 22.45 -0.76 4.30
CA HIS A 223 23.71 -0.53 5.02
C HIS A 223 23.50 0.22 6.35
N ALA A 224 22.28 0.67 6.63
CA ALA A 224 21.96 1.53 7.76
C ALA A 224 21.51 0.78 9.04
N GLY A 225 21.50 -0.55 9.00
CA GLY A 225 21.09 -1.39 10.14
C GLY A 225 19.77 -0.96 10.78
N VAL A 226 19.73 -0.97 12.11
CA VAL A 226 18.51 -0.66 12.87
C VAL A 226 17.96 0.75 12.61
N LEU A 227 18.81 1.72 12.25
CA LEU A 227 18.36 3.10 11.99
C LEU A 227 17.55 3.16 10.69
N GLY A 228 18.04 2.51 9.62
CA GLY A 228 17.27 2.32 8.38
C GLY A 228 16.04 1.46 8.60
N GLU A 229 16.11 0.48 9.50
CA GLU A 229 14.95 -0.33 9.85
C GLU A 229 13.84 0.48 10.53
N LEU A 230 14.18 1.34 11.48
CA LEU A 230 13.18 2.16 12.17
C LEU A 230 12.51 3.15 11.19
N VAL A 231 13.27 3.77 10.28
CA VAL A 231 12.72 4.72 9.29
C VAL A 231 11.74 4.05 8.33
N VAL A 232 12.13 2.94 7.69
CA VAL A 232 11.23 2.27 6.72
C VAL A 232 10.04 1.59 7.43
N GLN A 233 10.15 1.25 8.72
CA GLN A 233 9.00 0.80 9.51
C GLN A 233 8.03 1.96 9.81
N ALA A 234 8.58 3.12 10.20
CA ALA A 234 7.80 4.31 10.48
C ALA A 234 7.03 4.82 9.25
N ASP A 235 7.68 4.85 8.08
CA ASP A 235 7.04 5.22 6.80
C ASP A 235 5.82 4.33 6.50
N ARG A 236 6.00 3.01 6.60
CA ARG A 236 4.90 2.04 6.43
C ARG A 236 3.75 2.23 7.41
N ALA A 237 4.07 2.49 8.67
CA ALA A 237 3.06 2.72 9.69
C ALA A 237 2.26 4.00 9.39
N SER A 238 2.93 5.05 8.90
CA SER A 238 2.30 6.31 8.47
C SER A 238 1.33 6.08 7.32
N VAL A 239 1.79 5.42 6.25
CA VAL A 239 0.99 5.10 5.07
C VAL A 239 -0.21 4.22 5.42
N ALA A 240 0.01 3.19 6.24
CA ALA A 240 -1.06 2.30 6.68
C ALA A 240 -2.11 3.03 7.51
N GLN A 241 -1.72 3.94 8.40
CA GLN A 241 -2.68 4.69 9.20
C GLN A 241 -3.53 5.64 8.35
N GLU A 242 -2.93 6.35 7.38
CA GLU A 242 -3.66 7.29 6.52
C GLU A 242 -4.64 6.55 5.57
N LEU A 243 -4.32 5.31 5.20
CA LEU A 243 -5.19 4.40 4.45
C LEU A 243 -6.35 3.76 5.27
N GLY A 244 -6.45 4.04 6.57
CA GLY A 244 -7.38 3.35 7.46
C GLY A 244 -7.03 1.88 7.73
N GLY A 245 -5.77 1.52 7.49
CA GLY A 245 -5.14 0.26 7.86
C GLY A 245 -4.66 0.25 9.32
N ASP A 246 -4.31 -0.93 9.83
CA ASP A 246 -3.76 -1.08 11.18
C ASP A 246 -2.22 -0.91 11.15
N PRO A 247 -1.65 0.10 11.83
CA PRO A 247 -0.20 0.31 11.89
C PRO A 247 0.56 -0.89 12.45
N ALA A 248 -0.02 -1.63 13.40
CA ALA A 248 0.61 -2.80 14.01
C ALA A 248 0.76 -3.94 12.98
N ARG A 249 -0.24 -4.14 12.12
CA ARG A 249 -0.17 -5.09 10.99
C ARG A 249 0.85 -4.67 9.92
N ALA A 250 0.96 -3.37 9.63
CA ALA A 250 1.93 -2.85 8.66
C ALA A 250 3.38 -2.99 9.12
N LEU A 251 3.62 -2.83 10.42
CA LEU A 251 4.94 -3.03 11.06
C LEU A 251 5.33 -4.51 11.14
N ALA A 252 4.36 -5.40 11.35
CA ALA A 252 4.56 -6.85 11.33
C ALA A 252 4.79 -7.43 9.92
N ALA A 253 4.53 -6.65 8.86
CA ALA A 253 4.71 -7.07 7.47
C ALA A 253 6.19 -6.93 7.04
N PRO A 254 6.90 -8.03 6.69
CA PRO A 254 8.34 -7.96 6.38
C PRO A 254 8.65 -7.09 5.16
N LYS A 255 9.75 -6.32 5.22
CA LYS A 255 10.15 -5.32 4.21
C LYS A 255 10.35 -5.83 2.79
N HIS A 256 10.97 -6.99 2.70
CA HIS A 256 11.26 -7.67 1.44
C HIS A 256 10.17 -8.67 1.03
N SER A 257 9.01 -8.71 1.72
CA SER A 257 7.99 -9.72 1.39
C SER A 257 7.23 -9.38 0.10
N LEU A 258 6.67 -8.18 -0.07
CA LEU A 258 5.77 -7.91 -1.20
C LEU A 258 6.50 -7.90 -2.54
N GLN A 259 7.62 -7.18 -2.67
CA GLN A 259 8.43 -7.16 -3.90
C GLN A 259 8.90 -8.58 -4.29
N ARG A 260 9.44 -9.34 -3.33
CA ARG A 260 9.86 -10.73 -3.56
C ARG A 260 8.68 -11.64 -3.90
N LYS A 261 7.53 -11.46 -3.24
CA LYS A 261 6.29 -12.20 -3.52
C LYS A 261 5.77 -11.88 -4.92
N LEU A 262 5.79 -10.62 -5.34
CA LEU A 262 5.41 -10.19 -6.69
C LEU A 262 6.34 -10.80 -7.75
N VAL A 263 7.67 -10.71 -7.55
CA VAL A 263 8.65 -11.31 -8.47
C VAL A 263 8.51 -12.85 -8.51
N ASN A 264 8.39 -13.50 -7.36
CA ASN A 264 8.18 -14.95 -7.29
C ASN A 264 6.85 -15.37 -7.93
N GLY A 265 5.79 -14.59 -7.72
CA GLY A 265 4.50 -14.80 -8.35
C GLY A 265 4.59 -14.67 -9.87
N LEU A 266 5.27 -13.64 -10.38
CA LEU A 266 5.52 -13.48 -11.81
C LEU A 266 6.33 -14.65 -12.38
N ARG A 267 7.39 -15.09 -11.68
CA ARG A 267 8.20 -16.27 -12.09
C ARG A 267 7.37 -17.55 -12.11
N TYR A 268 6.53 -17.78 -11.10
CA TYR A 268 5.61 -18.91 -11.05
C TYR A 268 4.64 -18.87 -12.24
N LEU A 269 4.00 -17.72 -12.46
CA LEU A 269 3.05 -17.56 -13.56
C LEU A 269 3.71 -17.83 -14.92
N LEU A 270 4.90 -17.30 -15.16
CA LEU A 270 5.61 -17.49 -16.43
C LEU A 270 6.10 -18.93 -16.64
N LYS A 271 6.23 -19.69 -15.57
CA LYS A 271 6.64 -21.10 -15.63
C LYS A 271 5.45 -22.05 -15.79
N GLU A 272 4.36 -21.80 -15.07
CA GLU A 272 3.27 -22.79 -14.90
C GLU A 272 1.93 -22.37 -15.54
N GLU A 273 1.67 -21.07 -15.72
CA GLU A 273 0.31 -20.56 -16.02
C GLU A 273 0.19 -19.71 -17.30
N LEU A 274 1.24 -18.98 -17.68
CA LEU A 274 1.26 -18.08 -18.83
C LEU A 274 1.90 -18.75 -20.03
N LYS A 275 1.22 -18.72 -21.17
CA LYS A 275 1.74 -19.24 -22.42
C LYS A 275 2.46 -18.15 -23.18
N LEU A 276 3.78 -18.26 -23.31
CA LEU A 276 4.61 -17.33 -24.07
C LEU A 276 4.77 -17.78 -25.53
N ASN A 277 4.99 -16.81 -26.41
CA ASN A 277 5.43 -16.99 -27.81
C ASN A 277 4.56 -17.97 -28.63
N GLN A 278 3.26 -18.03 -28.36
CA GLN A 278 2.35 -18.87 -29.14
C GLN A 278 2.19 -18.31 -30.57
N PRO A 279 1.88 -19.15 -31.57
CA PRO A 279 1.71 -18.73 -32.96
C PRO A 279 0.57 -17.71 -33.19
N GLU A 280 -0.41 -17.69 -32.28
CA GLU A 280 -1.61 -16.83 -32.31
C GLU A 280 -1.74 -16.06 -30.97
N ALA A 281 -2.90 -16.12 -30.31
CA ALA A 281 -3.11 -15.46 -29.02
C ALA A 281 -2.19 -16.08 -27.94
N SER A 282 -1.33 -15.24 -27.37
CA SER A 282 -0.39 -15.60 -26.29
C SER A 282 -0.65 -14.72 -25.07
N ASP A 283 -0.27 -15.20 -23.89
CA ASP A 283 -0.29 -14.39 -22.68
C ASP A 283 0.89 -13.39 -22.62
N GLY A 284 1.90 -13.60 -23.47
CA GLY A 284 3.04 -12.70 -23.61
C GLY A 284 4.04 -13.13 -24.67
N TRP A 285 4.97 -12.22 -24.99
CA TRP A 285 6.00 -12.39 -25.99
C TRP A 285 7.36 -11.97 -25.45
N LEU A 286 8.36 -12.83 -25.59
CA LEU A 286 9.73 -12.57 -25.18
C LEU A 286 10.55 -12.18 -26.41
N THR A 287 10.92 -10.90 -26.54
CA THR A 287 11.90 -10.47 -27.56
C THR A 287 13.33 -10.62 -27.01
N GLN A 288 14.37 -10.23 -27.75
CA GLN A 288 15.75 -10.24 -27.24
C GLN A 288 15.94 -9.29 -26.03
N ASP A 289 15.23 -8.16 -26.01
CA ASP A 289 15.48 -7.08 -25.05
C ASP A 289 14.41 -6.94 -23.97
N ALA A 290 13.22 -7.51 -24.18
CA ALA A 290 12.08 -7.31 -23.29
C ALA A 290 11.14 -8.52 -23.23
N LEU A 291 10.50 -8.68 -22.07
CA LEU A 291 9.33 -9.53 -21.90
C LEU A 291 8.08 -8.65 -21.94
N TRP A 292 7.15 -8.98 -22.84
CA TRP A 292 5.89 -8.28 -23.02
C TRP A 292 4.74 -9.15 -22.55
N LEU A 293 3.97 -8.72 -21.56
CA LEU A 293 2.86 -9.50 -20.99
C LEU A 293 1.54 -8.78 -21.19
N VAL A 294 0.48 -9.50 -21.55
CA VAL A 294 -0.86 -8.92 -21.67
C VAL A 294 -1.32 -8.39 -20.30
N SER A 295 -1.49 -7.08 -20.21
CA SER A 295 -1.60 -6.34 -18.94
C SER A 295 -2.73 -6.82 -18.05
N LYS A 296 -3.93 -7.01 -18.61
CA LYS A 296 -5.08 -7.53 -17.87
C LYS A 296 -4.83 -8.95 -17.37
N THR A 297 -4.37 -9.84 -18.25
CA THR A 297 -4.18 -11.27 -17.94
C THR A 297 -3.15 -11.48 -16.85
N VAL A 298 -1.97 -10.83 -16.94
CA VAL A 298 -0.93 -10.98 -15.94
C VAL A 298 -1.35 -10.41 -14.58
N SER A 299 -2.03 -9.25 -14.55
CA SER A 299 -2.49 -8.65 -13.29
C SER A 299 -3.56 -9.47 -12.60
N ASP A 300 -4.53 -9.99 -13.36
CA ASP A 300 -5.60 -10.83 -12.80
C ASP A 300 -5.03 -12.13 -12.22
N LYS A 301 -4.17 -12.83 -12.98
CA LYS A 301 -3.51 -14.07 -12.54
C LYS A 301 -2.54 -13.84 -11.36
N LEU A 302 -1.78 -12.75 -11.38
CA LEU A 302 -0.82 -12.42 -10.31
C LEU A 302 -1.54 -12.10 -9.01
N ARG A 303 -2.61 -11.31 -9.07
CA ARG A 303 -3.45 -11.03 -7.91
C ARG A 303 -4.06 -12.31 -7.35
N ALA A 304 -4.64 -13.16 -8.19
CA ALA A 304 -5.23 -14.43 -7.77
C ALA A 304 -4.20 -15.33 -7.08
N HIS A 305 -3.01 -15.48 -7.68
CA HIS A 305 -1.93 -16.28 -7.11
C HIS A 305 -1.51 -15.73 -5.74
N LEU A 306 -1.25 -14.43 -5.61
CA LEU A 306 -0.81 -13.84 -4.35
C LEU A 306 -1.90 -13.91 -3.26
N LEU A 307 -3.17 -13.72 -3.60
CA LEU A 307 -4.28 -13.89 -2.66
C LEU A 307 -4.41 -15.35 -2.18
N SER A 308 -4.22 -16.32 -3.07
CA SER A 308 -4.25 -17.75 -2.71
C SER A 308 -3.14 -18.12 -1.70
N GLN A 309 -2.00 -17.42 -1.77
CA GLN A 309 -0.87 -17.56 -0.85
C GLN A 309 -1.06 -16.77 0.46
N GLY A 310 -2.24 -16.20 0.71
CA GLY A 310 -2.54 -15.44 1.92
C GLY A 310 -1.76 -14.12 2.02
N VAL A 311 -1.34 -13.54 0.89
CA VAL A 311 -0.64 -12.25 0.89
C VAL A 311 -1.66 -11.12 1.01
N ASP A 312 -1.58 -10.37 2.12
CA ASP A 312 -2.38 -9.16 2.35
C ASP A 312 -1.78 -7.92 1.67
N GLY A 313 -2.61 -6.91 1.40
CA GLY A 313 -2.17 -5.63 0.83
C GLY A 313 -2.09 -5.58 -0.70
N ILE A 314 -2.60 -6.59 -1.41
CA ILE A 314 -2.66 -6.58 -2.87
C ILE A 314 -3.83 -5.67 -3.32
N PRO A 315 -3.61 -4.74 -4.27
CA PRO A 315 -4.69 -3.88 -4.73
C PRO A 315 -5.84 -4.63 -5.39
N ALA A 316 -7.07 -4.15 -5.16
CA ALA A 316 -8.29 -4.78 -5.68
C ALA A 316 -8.48 -4.60 -7.19
N ASN A 317 -7.91 -3.55 -7.80
CA ASN A 317 -8.07 -3.24 -9.22
C ASN A 317 -6.73 -3.34 -9.98
N ASN A 318 -6.81 -3.57 -11.29
CA ASN A 318 -5.62 -3.83 -12.12
C ASN A 318 -4.73 -2.59 -12.28
N THR A 319 -5.32 -1.40 -12.30
CA THR A 319 -4.59 -0.12 -12.37
C THR A 319 -3.62 0.03 -11.19
N ALA A 320 -4.09 -0.26 -9.98
CA ALA A 320 -3.26 -0.20 -8.79
C ALA A 320 -2.21 -1.31 -8.74
N VAL A 321 -2.48 -2.50 -9.30
CA VAL A 321 -1.45 -3.54 -9.48
C VAL A 321 -0.35 -3.07 -10.43
N PHE A 322 -0.69 -2.38 -11.52
CA PHE A 322 0.31 -1.83 -12.44
C PHE A 322 1.21 -0.81 -11.74
N ASN A 323 0.63 0.09 -10.96
CA ASN A 323 1.38 1.10 -10.19
C ASN A 323 2.30 0.42 -9.17
N VAL A 324 1.82 -0.57 -8.42
CA VAL A 324 2.66 -1.32 -7.46
C VAL A 324 3.83 -2.02 -8.14
N LEU A 325 3.62 -2.63 -9.32
CA LEU A 325 4.70 -3.24 -10.08
C LEU A 325 5.72 -2.19 -10.59
N GLN A 326 5.23 -1.00 -10.94
CA GLN A 326 6.06 0.14 -11.38
C GLN A 326 6.86 0.75 -10.22
N ASP A 327 6.22 1.00 -9.07
CA ASP A 327 6.84 1.54 -7.84
C ASP A 327 7.97 0.64 -7.33
N HIS A 328 7.81 -0.68 -7.50
CA HIS A 328 8.84 -1.65 -7.18
C HIS A 328 9.89 -1.88 -8.29
N GLY A 329 9.85 -1.10 -9.37
CA GLY A 329 10.82 -1.11 -10.46
C GLY A 329 10.80 -2.39 -11.30
N MET A 330 9.69 -3.12 -11.35
CA MET A 330 9.57 -4.36 -12.13
C MET A 330 9.21 -4.11 -13.59
N LEU A 331 8.61 -2.95 -13.88
CA LEU A 331 8.17 -2.56 -15.20
C LEU A 331 9.12 -1.55 -15.83
N GLN A 332 9.35 -1.69 -17.14
CA GLN A 332 9.98 -0.69 -17.99
C GLN A 332 8.88 0.28 -18.45
N PRO A 333 8.89 1.55 -18.00
CA PRO A 333 7.82 2.51 -18.29
C PRO A 333 7.84 2.97 -19.74
N THR A 334 6.69 3.46 -20.22
CA THR A 334 6.60 4.18 -21.50
C THR A 334 7.42 5.48 -21.47
N LEU A 335 7.60 6.11 -22.63
CA LEU A 335 8.25 7.43 -22.73
C LEU A 335 7.57 8.51 -21.87
N ASP A 336 6.26 8.37 -21.65
CA ASP A 336 5.46 9.27 -20.79
C ASP A 336 5.38 8.80 -19.33
N GLY A 337 6.24 7.85 -18.91
CA GLY A 337 6.30 7.37 -17.54
C GLY A 337 5.15 6.46 -17.11
N LYS A 338 4.33 5.93 -18.04
CA LYS A 338 3.19 5.05 -17.73
C LYS A 338 3.58 3.58 -17.73
N ALA A 339 2.86 2.74 -16.97
CA ALA A 339 3.11 1.30 -16.89
C ALA A 339 2.67 0.50 -18.13
N ILE A 340 1.66 0.99 -18.87
CA ILE A 340 1.00 0.24 -19.95
C ILE A 340 1.51 0.71 -21.32
N TRP A 341 1.97 -0.24 -22.13
CA TRP A 341 2.34 -0.05 -23.52
C TRP A 341 1.18 -0.44 -24.43
N ARG A 342 0.96 0.32 -25.52
CA ARG A 342 0.15 -0.13 -26.64
C ARG A 342 1.10 -0.58 -27.74
N ALA A 343 1.01 -1.84 -28.15
CA ALA A 343 1.92 -2.40 -29.14
C ALA A 343 1.20 -3.42 -30.03
N THR A 344 1.58 -3.42 -31.30
CA THR A 344 1.12 -4.37 -32.30
C THR A 344 2.12 -5.52 -32.40
N VAL A 345 1.62 -6.74 -32.16
CA VAL A 345 2.42 -7.96 -32.27
C VAL A 345 2.13 -8.61 -33.62
N THR A 346 3.17 -8.91 -34.38
CA THR A 346 3.07 -9.58 -35.68
C THR A 346 3.85 -10.89 -35.64
N SER A 347 3.17 -12.02 -35.87
CA SER A 347 3.78 -13.34 -35.93
C SER A 347 4.51 -13.56 -37.26
N SER A 348 5.39 -14.57 -37.30
CA SER A 348 6.06 -15.00 -38.52
C SER A 348 5.11 -15.60 -39.57
N THR A 349 3.87 -15.92 -39.19
CA THR A 349 2.83 -16.45 -40.08
C THR A 349 1.91 -15.36 -40.66
N GLY A 350 2.17 -14.08 -40.34
CA GLY A 350 1.41 -12.94 -40.85
C GLY A 350 0.20 -12.53 -40.00
N TRP A 351 -0.05 -13.18 -38.86
CA TRP A 351 -1.06 -12.76 -37.90
C TRP A 351 -0.58 -11.50 -37.18
N SER A 352 -1.45 -10.49 -37.05
CA SER A 352 -1.09 -9.21 -36.42
C SER A 352 -2.25 -8.67 -35.58
N HIS A 353 -1.96 -8.23 -34.36
CA HIS A 353 -2.98 -7.68 -33.45
C HIS A 353 -2.35 -6.70 -32.44
N SER A 354 -3.08 -5.62 -32.11
CA SER A 354 -2.66 -4.64 -31.10
C SER A 354 -3.11 -5.03 -29.69
N PHE A 355 -2.23 -4.89 -28.71
CA PHE A 355 -2.46 -5.25 -27.31
C PHE A 355 -2.08 -4.13 -26.36
N THR A 356 -2.61 -4.20 -25.14
CA THR A 356 -2.12 -3.44 -23.98
C THR A 356 -1.19 -4.32 -23.14
N LEU A 357 0.09 -3.98 -23.12
CA LEU A 357 1.16 -4.82 -22.61
C LEU A 357 1.87 -4.16 -21.42
N LEU A 358 2.37 -4.97 -20.50
CA LEU A 358 3.40 -4.59 -19.55
C LEU A 358 4.75 -5.03 -20.11
N ARG A 359 5.76 -4.18 -19.98
CA ARG A 359 7.12 -4.45 -20.45
C ARG A 359 8.03 -4.69 -19.25
N LEU A 360 8.75 -5.81 -19.23
CA LEU A 360 9.65 -6.19 -18.15
C LEU A 360 11.04 -6.51 -18.70
N ALA A 361 12.07 -6.28 -17.88
CA ALA A 361 13.42 -6.76 -18.18
C ALA A 361 13.45 -8.29 -18.05
N PRO A 362 13.93 -9.05 -19.06
CA PRO A 362 14.00 -10.51 -18.99
C PRO A 362 14.82 -11.03 -17.81
N ALA A 363 15.88 -10.31 -17.44
CA ALA A 363 16.75 -10.62 -16.30
C ALA A 363 16.04 -10.54 -14.93
N LEU A 364 14.85 -9.91 -14.85
CA LEU A 364 14.04 -9.95 -13.64
C LEU A 364 13.48 -11.36 -13.39
N ILE A 365 13.21 -12.10 -14.46
CA ILE A 365 12.54 -13.39 -14.42
C ILE A 365 13.52 -14.55 -14.54
N TRP A 366 14.41 -14.51 -15.54
CA TRP A 366 15.30 -15.63 -15.89
C TRP A 366 16.77 -15.24 -15.76
N GLU A 367 17.57 -16.18 -15.29
CA GLU A 367 19.02 -16.14 -15.45
C GLU A 367 19.41 -16.36 -16.92
N PRO A 368 20.58 -15.89 -17.39
CA PRO A 368 20.98 -15.95 -18.80
C PRO A 368 20.91 -17.34 -19.45
N GLY A 369 21.08 -18.43 -18.67
CA GLY A 369 21.03 -19.81 -19.14
C GLY A 369 19.64 -20.48 -19.09
N GLU A 370 18.65 -19.86 -18.43
CA GLU A 370 17.30 -20.42 -18.23
C GLU A 370 16.25 -19.75 -19.11
N ARG A 371 16.69 -18.82 -19.97
CA ARG A 371 15.80 -17.99 -20.77
C ARG A 371 15.21 -18.76 -21.95
N PRO A 372 13.87 -18.72 -22.16
CA PRO A 372 13.23 -19.31 -23.33
C PRO A 372 13.70 -18.68 -24.66
N ALA A 373 13.52 -19.42 -25.75
CA ALA A 373 13.81 -18.92 -27.10
C ALA A 373 13.01 -17.63 -27.39
N PRO A 374 13.64 -16.57 -27.93
CA PRO A 374 12.94 -15.36 -28.32
C PRO A 374 11.83 -15.62 -29.35
N PHE A 375 10.77 -14.83 -29.28
CA PHE A 375 9.70 -14.80 -30.25
C PHE A 375 10.24 -14.48 -31.64
N ALA A 376 9.89 -15.30 -32.64
CA ALA A 376 10.34 -15.15 -34.01
C ALA A 376 9.65 -13.99 -34.77
N GLY A 377 8.54 -13.48 -34.24
CA GLY A 377 7.83 -12.33 -34.78
C GLY A 377 8.35 -11.00 -34.23
N THR A 378 7.59 -9.93 -34.45
CA THR A 378 7.95 -8.56 -34.03
C THR A 378 6.90 -7.98 -33.08
N VAL A 379 7.35 -7.11 -32.18
CA VAL A 379 6.49 -6.30 -31.30
C VAL A 379 6.82 -4.84 -31.59
N ALA A 380 5.90 -4.15 -32.27
CA ALA A 380 6.05 -2.74 -32.65
C ALA A 380 5.20 -1.86 -31.73
N ILE A 381 5.81 -0.84 -31.13
CA ILE A 381 5.12 0.10 -30.24
C ILE A 381 4.30 1.09 -31.08
N ASP A 382 3.03 1.27 -30.74
CA ASP A 382 2.17 2.23 -31.43
C ASP A 382 2.52 3.65 -30.93
N MET A 383 3.05 4.51 -31.81
CA MET A 383 3.57 5.86 -31.48
C MET A 383 2.50 6.97 -31.49
N THR A 384 1.22 6.65 -31.61
CA THR A 384 0.16 7.68 -31.62
C THR A 384 -0.24 8.12 -30.20
N PRO A 385 -0.28 9.43 -29.91
CA PRO A 385 -0.65 9.93 -28.58
C PRO A 385 -2.11 9.58 -28.28
N ALA A 386 -2.34 9.12 -27.04
CA ALA A 386 -3.65 8.72 -26.55
C ALA A 386 -4.51 9.95 -26.23
N ASP A 387 -5.18 10.49 -27.24
CA ASP A 387 -6.36 11.33 -27.05
C ASP A 387 -7.43 10.97 -28.08
N LYS A 388 -8.63 10.67 -27.55
CA LYS A 388 -9.88 10.30 -28.23
C LYS A 388 -9.95 8.90 -28.84
N GLU A 389 -10.52 7.98 -28.07
CA GLU A 389 -11.64 7.10 -28.46
C GLU A 389 -11.81 6.04 -27.36
N ALA A 390 -12.49 6.43 -26.29
CA ALA A 390 -13.10 5.51 -25.34
C ALA A 390 -14.62 5.59 -25.51
N ASP A 391 -15.11 5.47 -26.76
CA ASP A 391 -16.49 5.07 -27.02
C ASP A 391 -16.63 4.61 -28.48
N ALA A 392 -16.32 3.34 -28.74
CA ALA A 392 -16.81 2.62 -29.92
C ALA A 392 -16.70 1.10 -29.69
N SER A 393 -17.87 0.50 -29.44
CA SER A 393 -18.23 -0.92 -29.57
C SER A 393 -17.17 -1.91 -30.10
N VAL A 394 -16.85 -2.89 -29.26
CA VAL A 394 -16.23 -4.17 -29.62
C VAL A 394 -17.22 -4.97 -30.48
N GLN A 395 -16.92 -5.19 -31.76
CA GLN A 395 -17.55 -6.25 -32.55
C GLN A 395 -16.57 -7.41 -32.74
N SER A 396 -17.01 -8.60 -32.35
CA SER A 396 -16.37 -9.88 -32.67
C SER A 396 -16.61 -10.25 -34.14
N PRO A 397 -15.70 -10.96 -34.82
CA PRO A 397 -15.91 -11.38 -36.20
C PRO A 397 -16.90 -12.55 -36.24
N ALA A 398 -18.05 -12.35 -36.87
CA ALA A 398 -18.93 -13.41 -37.31
C ALA A 398 -18.52 -13.87 -38.73
N LEU A 399 -18.51 -15.18 -38.96
CA LEU A 399 -18.32 -15.81 -40.27
C LEU A 399 -19.26 -15.20 -41.31
N ALA A 400 -18.71 -14.83 -42.46
CA ALA A 400 -19.46 -14.40 -43.62
C ALA A 400 -20.11 -15.61 -44.32
N THR A 401 -21.44 -15.63 -44.39
CA THR A 401 -22.19 -16.27 -45.47
C THR A 401 -23.09 -15.21 -46.12
N THR A 402 -22.93 -15.11 -47.43
CA THR A 402 -23.62 -14.20 -48.35
C THR A 402 -25.09 -14.57 -48.58
N HIS A 403 -25.98 -13.58 -48.64
CA HIS A 403 -26.95 -13.29 -49.74
C HIS A 403 -28.00 -12.22 -49.34
N PRO A 404 -28.65 -11.52 -50.30
CA PRO A 404 -28.93 -10.07 -50.24
C PRO A 404 -30.42 -9.66 -50.20
N ALA A 405 -30.63 -8.35 -49.93
CA ALA A 405 -31.80 -7.47 -50.23
C ALA A 405 -33.16 -7.87 -49.60
N GLU A 406 -34.03 -6.98 -49.10
CA GLU A 406 -34.51 -5.71 -49.65
C GLU A 406 -35.36 -4.96 -48.57
N GLU A 407 -35.27 -3.63 -48.57
CA GLU A 407 -36.36 -2.64 -48.33
C GLU A 407 -37.33 -2.66 -47.12
N GLN A 408 -37.29 -1.59 -46.29
CA GLN A 408 -38.36 -0.58 -46.02
C GLN A 408 -38.40 0.01 -44.59
N HIS A 409 -38.33 1.35 -44.53
CA HIS A 409 -38.70 2.29 -43.44
C HIS A 409 -40.25 2.36 -43.26
N PRO A 410 -40.84 3.21 -42.37
CA PRO A 410 -40.51 3.64 -40.99
C PRO A 410 -41.74 3.72 -40.02
N ALA A 411 -41.47 3.75 -38.69
CA ALA A 411 -42.12 4.53 -37.58
C ALA A 411 -43.67 4.61 -37.44
N PRO A 412 -44.26 5.40 -36.50
CA PRO A 412 -43.89 5.80 -35.13
C PRO A 412 -44.89 5.22 -34.07
N TRP A 413 -44.93 5.62 -32.79
CA TRP A 413 -45.86 6.63 -32.27
C TRP A 413 -45.35 7.18 -30.91
N THR A 414 -45.49 8.50 -30.78
CA THR A 414 -45.40 9.35 -29.58
C THR A 414 -46.64 9.19 -28.69
N ASP A 415 -46.54 9.40 -27.37
CA ASP A 415 -47.08 10.63 -26.75
C ASP A 415 -46.78 10.77 -25.23
N ALA A 416 -46.70 12.06 -24.86
CA ALA A 416 -47.12 12.72 -23.63
C ALA A 416 -46.37 12.47 -22.31
N GLY A 417 -45.66 13.52 -21.87
CA GLY A 417 -45.05 13.65 -20.56
C GLY A 417 -45.91 14.36 -19.51
N ALA A 418 -45.35 14.44 -18.29
CA ALA A 418 -45.72 15.40 -17.25
C ALA A 418 -44.47 15.71 -16.40
N ALA A 419 -44.30 16.98 -16.06
CA ALA A 419 -43.12 17.61 -15.48
C ALA A 419 -42.99 17.45 -13.94
N ALA A 420 -41.75 17.51 -13.43
CA ALA A 420 -41.43 18.02 -12.09
C ALA A 420 -39.95 18.50 -11.99
N ALA A 421 -39.75 19.48 -11.13
CA ALA A 421 -38.69 20.50 -11.00
C ALA A 421 -37.25 20.01 -10.61
N PRO A 422 -36.21 20.88 -10.73
CA PRO A 422 -34.81 20.53 -10.53
C PRO A 422 -34.41 20.54 -9.05
N VAL A 423 -33.55 19.60 -8.65
CA VAL A 423 -32.96 19.53 -7.30
C VAL A 423 -31.48 19.91 -7.39
N HIS A 424 -31.09 20.92 -6.62
CA HIS A 424 -29.71 21.39 -6.46
C HIS A 424 -28.81 20.32 -5.80
N PRO A 425 -27.49 20.26 -6.10
CA PRO A 425 -26.56 19.39 -5.40
C PRO A 425 -26.22 19.93 -4.00
N SER A 426 -26.45 19.11 -2.98
CA SER A 426 -26.12 19.39 -1.58
C SER A 426 -24.62 19.20 -1.31
N ALA A 427 -24.10 20.05 -0.44
CA ALA A 427 -22.72 20.20 -0.03
C ALA A 427 -22.12 18.92 0.59
N ALA A 428 -20.83 18.72 0.31
CA ALA A 428 -19.99 17.69 0.93
C ALA A 428 -19.99 17.81 2.46
N GLN A 429 -20.41 16.74 3.14
CA GLN A 429 -20.25 16.58 4.57
C GLN A 429 -18.92 15.86 4.86
N ALA A 430 -18.15 16.46 5.76
CA ALA A 430 -16.87 15.98 6.25
C ALA A 430 -17.01 14.61 6.94
N VAL A 431 -16.10 13.70 6.59
CA VAL A 431 -15.88 12.43 7.29
C VAL A 431 -15.26 12.70 8.66
N PRO A 432 -15.80 12.13 9.77
CA PRO A 432 -15.21 12.28 11.08
C PRO A 432 -13.96 11.42 11.25
N ASP A 433 -12.98 12.06 11.88
CA ASP A 433 -11.58 11.68 12.04
C ASP A 433 -11.40 10.46 12.97
N VAL A 434 -10.87 9.37 12.44
CA VAL A 434 -10.52 8.12 13.17
C VAL A 434 -9.13 8.23 13.82
N MET A 435 -8.44 9.36 13.65
CA MET A 435 -7.06 9.63 14.06
C MET A 435 -6.87 9.84 15.58
N GLU A 436 -7.96 9.96 16.34
CA GLU A 436 -7.88 10.44 17.72
C GLU A 436 -7.61 9.35 18.78
N ASP A 437 -8.05 8.11 18.55
CA ASP A 437 -8.15 7.12 19.64
C ASP A 437 -6.93 6.20 19.82
N MET A 438 -6.09 6.05 18.79
CA MET A 438 -4.91 5.18 18.87
C MET A 438 -3.66 5.85 19.45
N LEU A 439 -3.70 7.17 19.69
CA LEU A 439 -2.58 7.91 20.28
C LEU A 439 -2.72 8.10 21.81
N ALA A 440 -3.89 7.81 22.38
CA ALA A 440 -4.16 7.98 23.82
C ALA A 440 -4.14 6.68 24.65
N MET A 441 -4.05 5.49 24.03
CA MET A 441 -4.36 4.21 24.71
C MET A 441 -3.18 3.25 24.94
N VAL A 442 -1.93 3.72 24.91
CA VAL A 442 -0.79 2.93 25.41
C VAL A 442 0.13 3.83 26.25
N GLY A 443 -0.32 4.13 27.45
CA GLY A 443 0.44 4.74 28.52
C GLY A 443 -0.35 4.50 29.81
N MET A 444 0.31 3.94 30.83
CA MET A 444 -0.23 3.40 32.10
C MET A 444 -0.39 1.87 32.10
N GLY A 445 0.74 1.16 32.15
CA GLY A 445 0.83 -0.13 32.82
C GLY A 445 1.54 0.08 34.15
N GLU A 446 0.81 0.14 35.25
CA GLU A 446 1.38 0.09 36.60
C GLU A 446 2.00 -1.29 36.84
N LEU A 447 3.25 -1.32 37.27
CA LEU A 447 3.95 -2.50 37.76
C LEU A 447 3.54 -2.77 39.21
N PRO A 448 3.10 -3.98 39.59
CA PRO A 448 3.20 -4.41 40.97
C PRO A 448 4.63 -4.90 41.23
N ALA A 449 5.23 -4.37 42.29
CA ALA A 449 6.48 -4.84 42.86
C ALA A 449 6.39 -6.32 43.26
N VAL A 450 7.41 -7.12 42.92
CA VAL A 450 7.65 -8.42 43.56
C VAL A 450 9.10 -8.43 44.02
N GLN A 451 9.25 -8.56 45.34
CA GLN A 451 10.49 -8.70 46.05
C GLN A 451 11.18 -10.02 45.70
N GLN A 452 12.50 -9.96 45.69
CA GLN A 452 13.41 -11.10 45.65
C GLN A 452 13.14 -12.04 46.82
N ASP A 453 13.16 -13.34 46.55
CA ASP A 453 13.99 -14.25 47.33
C ASP A 453 14.50 -15.37 46.44
N ALA A 454 15.79 -15.64 46.62
CA ALA A 454 16.57 -16.63 45.91
C ALA A 454 16.57 -17.94 46.71
N GLU A 455 16.44 -19.08 46.03
CA GLU A 455 17.12 -20.29 46.48
C GLU A 455 17.34 -21.25 45.31
N ALA A 456 18.58 -21.72 45.22
CA ALA A 456 19.10 -22.61 44.20
C ALA A 456 19.11 -24.04 44.71
N VAL A 457 18.68 -25.02 43.91
CA VAL A 457 19.18 -26.40 44.02
C VAL A 457 19.15 -27.08 42.64
N SER A 458 20.30 -27.58 42.22
CA SER A 458 20.50 -28.49 41.08
C SER A 458 20.03 -29.92 41.42
N VAL A 459 19.79 -30.78 40.42
CA VAL A 459 20.26 -32.19 40.33
C VAL A 459 19.49 -32.97 39.24
N GLU A 460 20.30 -33.52 38.32
CA GLU A 460 20.26 -34.76 37.53
C GLU A 460 18.98 -35.41 36.96
N ALA A 461 19.17 -35.89 35.73
CA ALA A 461 18.42 -36.95 35.04
C ALA A 461 18.64 -38.34 35.67
N PRO A 462 17.78 -39.32 35.36
CA PRO A 462 18.30 -40.49 34.65
C PRO A 462 17.36 -41.08 33.57
N ALA A 463 17.97 -41.91 32.71
CA ALA A 463 17.40 -42.63 31.59
C ALA A 463 16.83 -44.03 31.97
N ALA A 464 15.90 -44.55 31.15
CA ALA A 464 15.83 -45.92 30.57
C ALA A 464 14.36 -46.44 30.39
N GLY A 465 14.14 -47.20 29.29
CA GLY A 465 12.86 -47.62 28.66
C GLY A 465 11.94 -48.59 29.44
N PRO A 466 10.89 -49.15 28.81
CA PRO A 466 11.05 -50.05 27.65
C PRO A 466 10.03 -49.90 26.49
N GLU A 467 10.38 -50.57 25.39
CA GLU A 467 9.74 -50.66 24.07
C GLU A 467 8.42 -51.47 24.06
N THR A 468 7.50 -51.12 23.15
CA THR A 468 6.59 -52.04 22.42
C THR A 468 5.96 -51.31 21.20
N PRO A 469 5.44 -51.99 20.15
CA PRO A 469 5.92 -51.83 18.78
C PRO A 469 4.98 -51.03 17.86
N ALA A 470 5.57 -50.46 16.80
CA ALA A 470 4.87 -49.79 15.71
C ALA A 470 4.11 -50.75 14.78
N PRO A 471 2.90 -50.40 14.29
CA PRO A 471 2.34 -51.03 13.11
C PRO A 471 2.81 -50.31 11.84
N SER A 472 3.37 -51.10 10.94
CA SER A 472 3.65 -50.78 9.54
C SER A 472 2.36 -50.49 8.78
N LEU A 473 2.28 -49.32 8.11
CA LEU A 473 1.32 -49.08 7.03
C LEU A 473 2.05 -48.60 5.79
N ALA A 474 1.87 -49.37 4.72
CA ALA A 474 2.33 -49.15 3.36
C ALA A 474 1.82 -47.80 2.79
N PRO A 475 2.49 -47.25 1.76
CA PRO A 475 2.13 -45.96 1.19
C PRO A 475 0.78 -46.06 0.46
N SER A 476 -0.27 -45.50 1.06
CA SER A 476 -1.51 -45.20 0.36
C SER A 476 -1.29 -43.98 -0.50
N SER A 477 -1.39 -44.17 -1.82
CA SER A 477 -1.39 -43.12 -2.83
C SER A 477 -2.55 -42.16 -2.57
N ALA A 478 -2.25 -40.99 -2.01
CA ALA A 478 -3.17 -39.85 -2.06
C ALA A 478 -3.28 -39.38 -3.53
N PRO A 479 -4.49 -39.24 -4.09
CA PRO A 479 -4.64 -38.62 -5.40
C PRO A 479 -4.27 -37.13 -5.31
N ALA A 480 -3.57 -36.64 -6.34
CA ALA A 480 -3.34 -35.22 -6.56
C ALA A 480 -4.68 -34.44 -6.53
N PRO A 481 -4.73 -33.19 -6.05
CA PRO A 481 -5.97 -32.43 -6.02
C PRO A 481 -6.39 -32.11 -7.47
N THR A 482 -7.39 -32.82 -7.96
CA THR A 482 -8.18 -32.39 -9.11
C THR A 482 -8.75 -31.01 -8.79
N ALA A 483 -8.57 -30.04 -9.69
CA ALA A 483 -9.16 -28.71 -9.57
C ALA A 483 -10.69 -28.85 -9.48
N ALA A 484 -11.22 -28.81 -8.26
CA ALA A 484 -12.64 -28.94 -8.01
C ALA A 484 -13.38 -27.74 -8.63
N GLN A 485 -14.48 -28.02 -9.34
CA GLN A 485 -15.32 -26.96 -9.93
C GLN A 485 -15.93 -26.11 -8.81
N PRO A 486 -16.03 -24.77 -8.98
CA PRO A 486 -16.71 -23.93 -8.00
C PRO A 486 -18.14 -24.41 -7.77
N SER A 487 -18.49 -24.71 -6.53
CA SER A 487 -19.82 -25.14 -6.10
C SER A 487 -20.11 -24.68 -4.67
N GLY A 488 -21.30 -25.00 -4.13
CA GLY A 488 -21.61 -24.74 -2.72
C GLY A 488 -20.70 -25.56 -1.80
N GLU A 489 -20.46 -26.83 -2.14
CA GLU A 489 -19.59 -27.75 -1.38
C GLU A 489 -18.14 -27.27 -1.42
N HIS A 490 -17.69 -26.79 -2.60
CA HIS A 490 -16.37 -26.20 -2.72
C HIS A 490 -16.21 -24.93 -1.87
N PHE A 491 -17.25 -24.08 -1.82
CA PHE A 491 -17.28 -22.93 -0.91
C PHE A 491 -17.15 -23.35 0.56
N MET A 492 -17.87 -24.40 0.99
CA MET A 492 -17.78 -24.91 2.36
C MET A 492 -16.40 -25.49 2.68
N ALA A 493 -15.82 -26.27 1.76
CA ALA A 493 -14.46 -26.80 1.91
C ALA A 493 -13.41 -25.67 1.99
N TRP A 494 -13.55 -24.65 1.14
CA TRP A 494 -12.71 -23.45 1.18
C TRP A 494 -12.82 -22.71 2.51
N LEU A 495 -14.03 -22.60 3.06
CA LEU A 495 -14.30 -21.94 4.33
C LEU A 495 -13.64 -22.72 5.49
N GLN A 496 -13.83 -24.04 5.53
CA GLN A 496 -13.20 -24.95 6.49
C GLN A 496 -11.68 -24.87 6.44
N GLN A 497 -11.10 -25.00 5.26
CA GLN A 497 -9.66 -24.93 5.07
C GLN A 497 -9.11 -23.54 5.43
N GLY A 498 -9.84 -22.47 5.08
CA GLY A 498 -9.49 -21.09 5.40
C GLY A 498 -9.42 -20.86 6.91
N VAL A 499 -10.38 -21.37 7.67
CA VAL A 499 -10.38 -21.29 9.14
C VAL A 499 -9.27 -22.16 9.74
N ALA A 500 -9.15 -23.42 9.30
CA ALA A 500 -8.15 -24.37 9.84
C ALA A 500 -6.70 -23.90 9.59
N SER A 501 -6.42 -23.33 8.43
CA SER A 501 -5.11 -22.75 8.08
C SER A 501 -4.87 -21.35 8.67
N ARG A 502 -5.85 -20.78 9.41
CA ARG A 502 -5.85 -19.41 9.92
C ARG A 502 -5.75 -18.31 8.85
N ARG A 503 -6.03 -18.66 7.59
CA ARG A 503 -6.11 -17.72 6.46
C ARG A 503 -7.38 -16.85 6.53
N LEU A 504 -8.47 -17.41 7.05
CA LEU A 504 -9.67 -16.66 7.42
C LEU A 504 -9.67 -16.43 8.93
N ILE A 505 -9.42 -15.18 9.32
CA ILE A 505 -9.46 -14.77 10.72
C ILE A 505 -10.92 -14.80 11.20
N ILE A 506 -11.13 -15.31 12.41
CA ILE A 506 -12.44 -15.38 13.07
C ILE A 506 -12.49 -14.40 14.25
N ASN A 507 -13.69 -13.88 14.57
CA ASN A 507 -13.93 -13.04 15.75
C ASN A 507 -13.10 -11.75 15.87
N ASP A 508 -12.45 -11.33 14.79
CA ASP A 508 -11.76 -10.05 14.67
C ASP A 508 -12.70 -8.97 14.10
N ALA A 509 -12.39 -7.69 14.31
CA ALA A 509 -13.22 -6.58 13.83
C ALA A 509 -13.44 -6.56 12.31
N LYS A 510 -12.53 -7.14 11.52
CA LYS A 510 -12.65 -7.28 10.05
C LYS A 510 -12.89 -8.74 9.61
N ALA A 511 -13.18 -9.65 10.52
CA ALA A 511 -13.43 -11.05 10.19
C ALA A 511 -14.69 -11.21 9.32
N LEU A 512 -14.66 -12.17 8.40
CA LEU A 512 -15.83 -12.56 7.59
C LEU A 512 -16.60 -13.73 8.22
N VAL A 513 -16.06 -14.28 9.30
CA VAL A 513 -16.62 -15.39 10.08
C VAL A 513 -16.55 -15.01 11.54
N HIS A 514 -17.66 -15.13 12.24
CA HIS A 514 -17.74 -14.95 13.69
C HIS A 514 -18.41 -16.15 14.34
N THR A 515 -18.34 -16.24 15.66
CA THR A 515 -19.18 -17.11 16.47
C THR A 515 -20.18 -16.27 17.28
N VAL A 516 -21.46 -16.60 17.21
CA VAL A 516 -22.52 -15.94 17.97
C VAL A 516 -23.61 -16.96 18.30
N GLY A 517 -24.13 -16.94 19.53
CA GLY A 517 -25.15 -17.90 19.96
C GLY A 517 -24.70 -19.37 19.83
N ASN A 518 -23.41 -19.65 20.04
CA ASN A 518 -22.78 -20.96 19.92
C ASN A 518 -22.87 -21.58 18.51
N THR A 519 -22.90 -20.76 17.47
CA THR A 519 -22.75 -21.23 16.08
C THR A 519 -21.93 -20.26 15.24
N ALA A 520 -21.52 -20.71 14.05
CA ALA A 520 -20.82 -19.90 13.07
C ALA A 520 -21.76 -18.88 12.42
N TYR A 521 -21.29 -17.65 12.28
CA TYR A 521 -21.94 -16.55 11.60
C TYR A 521 -21.08 -16.07 10.42
N LEU A 522 -21.63 -16.19 9.21
CA LEU A 522 -20.94 -15.87 7.97
C LEU A 522 -21.40 -14.51 7.44
N VAL A 523 -20.50 -13.54 7.37
CA VAL A 523 -20.82 -12.16 7.01
C VAL A 523 -21.11 -12.04 5.51
N SER A 524 -22.30 -11.58 5.16
CA SER A 524 -22.74 -11.40 3.76
C SER A 524 -22.82 -9.89 3.41
N PRO A 525 -22.39 -9.48 2.19
CA PRO A 525 -21.90 -10.30 1.08
C PRO A 525 -20.39 -10.65 1.17
N GLY A 526 -19.68 -10.14 2.17
CA GLY A 526 -18.21 -10.14 2.21
C GLY A 526 -17.55 -11.52 2.07
N VAL A 527 -18.08 -12.56 2.74
CA VAL A 527 -17.53 -13.92 2.67
C VAL A 527 -17.62 -14.51 1.25
N PHE A 528 -18.72 -14.25 0.54
CA PHE A 528 -18.94 -14.74 -0.82
C PHE A 528 -18.14 -13.94 -1.84
N GLN A 529 -18.00 -12.63 -1.62
CA GLN A 529 -17.12 -11.80 -2.43
C GLN A 529 -15.67 -12.26 -2.33
N ARG A 530 -15.20 -12.57 -1.12
CA ARG A 530 -13.84 -13.08 -0.90
C ARG A 530 -13.62 -14.42 -1.62
N TYR A 531 -14.55 -15.35 -1.50
CA TYR A 531 -14.45 -16.62 -2.24
C TYR A 531 -14.46 -16.41 -3.75
N ALA A 532 -15.35 -15.58 -4.28
CA ALA A 532 -15.42 -15.31 -5.73
C ALA A 532 -14.13 -14.67 -6.28
N GLN A 533 -13.49 -13.80 -5.50
CA GLN A 533 -12.20 -13.19 -5.85
C GLN A 533 -11.06 -14.21 -5.94
N GLU A 534 -11.10 -15.26 -5.13
CA GLU A 534 -10.09 -16.33 -5.12
C GLU A 534 -10.34 -17.40 -6.18
N HIS A 535 -11.53 -17.44 -6.78
CA HIS A 535 -11.93 -18.43 -7.78
C HIS A 535 -12.50 -17.75 -9.04
N PRO A 536 -11.64 -17.22 -9.93
CA PRO A 536 -12.07 -16.46 -11.11
C PRO A 536 -13.00 -17.23 -12.05
N GLN A 537 -13.01 -18.57 -12.00
CA GLN A 537 -13.93 -19.42 -12.77
C GLN A 537 -15.40 -19.14 -12.40
N VAL A 538 -15.68 -18.66 -11.18
CA VAL A 538 -17.01 -18.22 -10.73
C VAL A 538 -17.57 -17.14 -11.64
N GLY A 539 -16.76 -16.18 -12.11
CA GLY A 539 -17.24 -15.09 -12.95
C GLY A 539 -17.79 -15.56 -14.30
N THR A 540 -17.23 -16.64 -14.86
CA THR A 540 -17.76 -17.26 -16.08
C THR A 540 -19.10 -17.97 -15.82
N LEU A 541 -19.20 -18.70 -14.71
CA LEU A 541 -20.41 -19.42 -14.32
C LEU A 541 -21.56 -18.47 -13.93
N ALA A 542 -21.24 -17.38 -13.23
CA ALA A 542 -22.19 -16.36 -12.82
C ALA A 542 -22.80 -15.61 -14.03
N LYS A 543 -21.99 -15.32 -15.04
CA LYS A 543 -22.45 -14.69 -16.30
C LYS A 543 -23.43 -15.56 -17.07
N GLN A 544 -23.24 -16.89 -17.10
CA GLN A 544 -24.18 -17.81 -17.76
C GLN A 544 -25.57 -17.75 -17.14
N GLU A 545 -25.66 -17.46 -15.84
CA GLU A 545 -26.92 -17.31 -15.11
C GLU A 545 -27.34 -15.84 -14.88
N SER A 546 -26.71 -14.88 -15.57
CA SER A 546 -26.97 -13.43 -15.44
C SER A 546 -26.96 -12.91 -13.99
N GLN A 547 -25.96 -13.34 -13.21
CA GLN A 547 -25.80 -12.98 -11.79
C GLN A 547 -24.45 -12.33 -11.53
N GLN A 548 -24.35 -11.57 -10.44
CA GLN A 548 -23.05 -11.13 -9.92
C GLN A 548 -22.31 -12.31 -9.28
N ASP A 549 -20.98 -12.31 -9.37
CA ASP A 549 -20.12 -13.43 -8.94
C ASP A 549 -20.43 -13.89 -7.51
N TRP A 550 -20.51 -12.96 -6.55
CA TRP A 550 -20.81 -13.30 -5.15
C TRP A 550 -22.24 -13.82 -4.94
N GLN A 551 -23.23 -13.33 -5.71
CA GLN A 551 -24.62 -13.79 -5.63
C GLN A 551 -24.74 -15.22 -6.13
N TRP A 552 -24.01 -15.57 -7.19
CA TRP A 552 -23.98 -16.92 -7.72
C TRP A 552 -23.46 -17.91 -6.67
N VAL A 553 -22.37 -17.57 -5.98
CA VAL A 553 -21.81 -18.39 -4.89
C VAL A 553 -22.80 -18.48 -3.72
N GLN A 554 -23.38 -17.35 -3.32
CA GLN A 554 -24.35 -17.30 -2.23
C GLN A 554 -25.55 -18.22 -2.50
N LYS A 555 -26.13 -18.21 -3.71
CA LYS A 555 -27.22 -19.13 -4.06
C LYS A 555 -26.79 -20.60 -4.05
N ARG A 556 -25.56 -20.91 -4.45
CA ARG A 556 -25.04 -22.29 -4.40
C ARG A 556 -24.84 -22.75 -2.96
N PHE A 557 -24.35 -21.88 -2.08
CA PHE A 557 -24.30 -22.14 -0.64
C PHE A 557 -25.70 -22.34 -0.06
N GLU A 558 -26.67 -21.46 -0.38
CA GLU A 558 -28.03 -21.58 0.14
C GLU A 558 -28.69 -22.91 -0.27
N ARG A 559 -28.39 -23.45 -1.46
CA ARG A 559 -28.92 -24.76 -1.89
C ARG A 559 -28.45 -25.94 -1.03
N LEU A 560 -27.34 -25.80 -0.30
CA LEU A 560 -26.88 -26.81 0.64
C LEU A 560 -27.74 -26.91 1.90
N GLN A 561 -28.53 -25.87 2.20
CA GLN A 561 -29.42 -25.82 3.38
C GLN A 561 -28.67 -26.11 4.70
N HIS A 562 -27.45 -25.59 4.82
CA HIS A 562 -26.65 -25.64 6.06
C HIS A 562 -26.84 -24.40 6.94
N HIS A 563 -27.63 -23.43 6.47
CA HIS A 563 -27.91 -22.19 7.16
C HIS A 563 -29.29 -22.20 7.83
N ARG A 564 -29.35 -21.61 9.03
CA ARG A 564 -30.59 -21.38 9.77
C ARG A 564 -31.47 -20.40 9.00
N LYS A 565 -32.75 -20.73 8.88
CA LYS A 565 -33.77 -19.81 8.38
C LYS A 565 -34.52 -19.16 9.55
N HIS A 566 -34.86 -17.90 9.37
CA HIS A 566 -35.73 -17.19 10.29
C HIS A 566 -37.18 -17.76 10.18
N PRO A 567 -38.00 -17.73 11.25
CA PRO A 567 -39.39 -18.18 11.19
C PRO A 567 -40.26 -17.51 10.12
N ASN A 568 -39.87 -16.33 9.64
CA ASN A 568 -40.54 -15.60 8.55
C ASN A 568 -40.06 -16.02 7.14
N GLY A 569 -39.19 -17.03 7.03
CA GLY A 569 -38.67 -17.56 5.77
C GLY A 569 -37.42 -16.87 5.22
N LEU A 570 -36.89 -15.83 5.88
CA LEU A 570 -35.66 -15.15 5.45
C LEU A 570 -34.40 -15.93 5.87
N ASN A 571 -33.34 -15.87 5.05
CA ASN A 571 -32.08 -16.56 5.31
C ASN A 571 -31.03 -15.69 6.04
N ILE A 572 -31.19 -14.36 6.01
CA ILE A 572 -30.20 -13.40 6.53
C ILE A 572 -30.56 -12.98 7.94
N TRP A 573 -29.63 -13.19 8.86
CA TRP A 573 -29.72 -12.80 10.26
C TRP A 573 -28.96 -11.49 10.50
N THR A 574 -29.54 -10.65 11.36
CA THR A 574 -28.92 -9.39 11.77
C THR A 574 -28.29 -9.54 13.14
N CYS A 575 -27.00 -9.25 13.24
CA CYS A 575 -26.30 -9.12 14.52
C CYS A 575 -26.04 -7.64 14.80
N GLU A 576 -26.22 -7.24 16.05
CA GLU A 576 -25.73 -5.97 16.54
C GLU A 576 -24.28 -6.15 17.00
N VAL A 577 -23.40 -5.29 16.49
CA VAL A 577 -21.98 -5.22 16.85
C VAL A 577 -21.82 -4.05 17.78
N THR A 578 -21.69 -4.32 19.07
CA THR A 578 -21.58 -3.29 20.12
C THR A 578 -20.11 -3.05 20.44
N GLY A 579 -19.56 -1.95 19.94
CA GLY A 579 -18.25 -1.47 20.36
C GLY A 579 -18.34 -0.51 21.55
N PRO A 580 -17.20 -0.11 22.15
CA PRO A 580 -17.17 0.77 23.32
C PRO A 580 -17.84 2.14 23.15
N ARG A 581 -18.09 2.60 21.91
CA ARG A 581 -18.64 3.94 21.61
C ARG A 581 -19.82 3.96 20.65
N LYS A 582 -20.03 2.92 19.84
CA LYS A 582 -21.08 2.85 18.81
C LYS A 582 -21.49 1.40 18.56
N SER A 583 -22.78 1.21 18.28
CA SER A 583 -23.32 -0.06 17.77
C SER A 583 -23.54 0.01 16.27
N ARG A 584 -23.28 -1.08 15.56
CA ARG A 584 -23.56 -1.24 14.12
C ARG A 584 -24.33 -2.52 13.87
N ARG A 585 -24.99 -2.63 12.72
CA ARG A 585 -25.64 -3.87 12.30
C ARG A 585 -24.78 -4.61 11.28
N LEU A 586 -24.64 -5.90 11.48
CA LEU A 586 -23.99 -6.83 10.57
C LEU A 586 -25.05 -7.80 10.05
N HIS A 587 -24.94 -8.19 8.79
CA HIS A 587 -25.89 -9.09 8.13
C HIS A 587 -25.15 -10.32 7.61
N GLY A 588 -25.75 -11.50 7.76
CA GLY A 588 -25.06 -12.74 7.50
C GLY A 588 -25.89 -13.98 7.76
N TYR A 589 -25.29 -15.14 7.56
CA TYR A 589 -25.93 -16.45 7.75
C TYR A 589 -25.48 -17.06 9.07
N LEU A 590 -26.40 -17.63 9.85
CA LEU A 590 -26.06 -18.54 10.94
C LEU A 590 -26.02 -19.97 10.40
N LEU A 591 -25.00 -20.75 10.74
CA LEU A 591 -24.99 -22.18 10.41
C LEU A 591 -25.87 -22.97 11.37
N ASP A 592 -26.50 -24.04 10.87
CA ASP A 592 -27.27 -24.98 11.69
C ASP A 592 -26.36 -25.71 12.68
N ASP A 593 -25.26 -26.27 12.16
CA ASP A 593 -24.23 -26.97 12.91
C ASP A 593 -22.88 -26.28 12.76
N ALA A 594 -22.32 -25.81 13.88
CA ALA A 594 -21.02 -25.15 13.90
C ALA A 594 -19.86 -26.11 13.56
N ARG A 595 -20.05 -27.43 13.71
CA ARG A 595 -19.07 -28.45 13.35
C ARG A 595 -18.81 -28.54 11.85
N LEU A 596 -19.69 -27.94 11.04
CA LEU A 596 -19.44 -27.74 9.62
C LEU A 596 -18.27 -26.78 9.35
N LEU A 597 -17.81 -26.03 10.36
CA LEU A 597 -16.70 -25.09 10.19
C LEU A 597 -15.60 -25.26 11.25
N PHE A 598 -15.97 -25.62 12.48
CA PHE A 598 -15.04 -25.68 13.60
C PHE A 598 -14.92 -27.11 14.14
N ALA A 599 -13.70 -27.64 14.20
CA ALA A 599 -13.42 -28.92 14.87
C ALA A 599 -13.63 -28.80 16.39
N GLU A 600 -13.19 -27.68 16.97
CA GLU A 600 -13.48 -27.27 18.35
C GLU A 600 -14.12 -25.88 18.31
N MET A 601 -15.24 -25.71 19.02
CA MET A 601 -16.02 -24.48 19.00
C MET A 601 -15.24 -23.32 19.65
N PRO A 602 -14.93 -22.24 18.90
CA PRO A 602 -14.35 -21.03 19.49
C PRO A 602 -15.35 -20.33 20.42
N PRO A 603 -14.88 -19.55 21.42
CA PRO A 603 -15.77 -18.74 22.25
C PRO A 603 -16.57 -17.76 21.38
N ASN A 604 -17.81 -17.45 21.75
CA ASN A 604 -18.62 -16.45 21.05
C ASN A 604 -17.90 -15.10 21.04
N ASN A 605 -18.05 -14.35 19.95
CA ASN A 605 -17.56 -12.99 19.87
C ASN A 605 -18.29 -12.12 20.92
N PRO A 606 -17.58 -11.54 21.90
CA PRO A 606 -18.22 -10.80 22.99
C PRO A 606 -18.88 -9.49 22.52
N TYR A 607 -18.56 -9.02 21.32
CA TYR A 607 -19.11 -7.78 20.76
C TYR A 607 -20.31 -8.00 19.84
N LEU A 608 -20.69 -9.25 19.54
CA LEU A 608 -21.84 -9.55 18.67
C LEU A 608 -22.99 -10.14 19.48
N SER A 609 -24.17 -9.54 19.32
CA SER A 609 -25.43 -10.07 19.81
C SER A 609 -26.40 -10.27 18.64
N LEU A 610 -27.14 -11.38 18.66
CA LEU A 610 -28.17 -11.63 17.64
C LEU A 610 -29.37 -10.73 17.94
N VAL A 611 -29.83 -9.97 16.95
CA VAL A 611 -31.08 -9.21 17.06
C VAL A 611 -32.22 -10.20 16.80
N GLN A 612 -33.07 -10.42 17.81
CA GLN A 612 -34.22 -11.32 17.73
C GLN A 612 -35.35 -10.76 16.86
#